data_AF-A0A9E5NQY8-F1
#
_entry.id   AF-A0A9E5NQY8-F1
#
_cell.length_a   1.000
_cell.length_b   1.000
_cell.length_c   1.000
_cell.angle_alpha   90.00
_cell.angle_beta   90.00
_cell.angle_gamma   90.00
#
_symmetry.space_group_name_H-M   'P 1'
#
loop_
_entity.id
_entity.type
_entity.pdbx_description
1 polymer ?
#
loop_
_entity_poly.entity_id
_entity_poly.type
_entity_poly.pdbx_seq_one_letter_code
_entity_poly.pdbx_strand_id
1 'polypeptide(L)'
;MGANTEMEKLYAERLGRYVTAMQNEKPDKIPIRPFVAEFTAKYAGFTCQEVTHDFTKAFAAARKCAADFDWDAVVANMVYVWTGLTQAIGLKYYAVPGIDIPADTGFQYLEPDEEHAFMKADEYDQLIEDPTAFLYNVWLPRVSADIGGDPYR
;
A
#
# COMPACT_ATOMS: atom_id res chain seq x y z
N MET A 1 -8.10 30.93 24.27
CA MET A 1 -7.52 31.15 22.92
C MET A 1 -6.20 30.37 22.70
N GLY A 2 -5.99 29.20 23.30
CA GLY A 2 -4.62 28.65 23.46
C GLY A 2 -4.26 27.36 22.71
N ALA A 3 -5.20 26.43 22.44
CA ALA A 3 -4.83 25.12 21.89
C ALA A 3 -4.90 25.04 20.36
N ASN A 4 -5.84 25.75 19.73
CA ASN A 4 -6.01 25.70 18.28
C ASN A 4 -4.86 26.38 17.54
N THR A 5 -4.33 27.47 18.10
CA THR A 5 -3.23 28.26 17.51
C THR A 5 -1.88 27.55 17.59
N GLU A 6 -1.59 26.81 18.67
CA GLU A 6 -0.36 26.00 18.74
C GLU A 6 -0.42 24.80 17.80
N MET A 7 -1.57 24.14 17.68
CA MET A 7 -1.74 23.05 16.71
C MET A 7 -1.65 23.52 15.26
N GLU A 8 -2.23 24.67 14.92
CA GLU A 8 -2.11 25.29 13.61
C GLU A 8 -0.65 25.64 13.28
N LYS A 9 0.10 26.17 14.27
CA LYS A 9 1.53 26.46 14.13
C LYS A 9 2.34 25.19 13.90
N LEU A 10 2.15 24.16 14.72
CA LEU A 10 2.83 22.87 14.57
C LEU A 10 2.52 22.22 13.21
N TYR A 11 1.26 22.29 12.78
CA TYR A 11 0.85 21.83 11.45
C TYR A 11 1.60 22.58 10.34
N ALA A 12 1.65 23.92 10.40
CA ALA A 12 2.36 24.73 9.41
C ALA A 12 3.87 24.42 9.38
N GLU A 13 4.49 24.21 10.54
CA GLU A 13 5.90 23.81 10.65
C GLU A 13 6.17 22.44 10.00
N ARG A 14 5.35 21.42 10.33
CA ARG A 14 5.46 20.07 9.75
C ARG A 14 5.21 20.07 8.25
N LEU A 15 4.18 20.77 7.80
CA LEU A 15 3.84 20.90 6.38
C LEU A 15 4.97 21.60 5.61
N GLY A 16 5.47 22.74 6.13
CA GLY A 16 6.58 23.46 5.55
C GLY A 16 7.81 22.58 5.40
N ARG A 17 8.21 21.91 6.49
CA ARG A 17 9.33 20.95 6.50
C ARG A 17 9.19 19.86 5.44
N TYR A 18 8.02 19.23 5.37
CA TYR A 18 7.76 18.15 4.43
C TYR A 18 7.78 18.63 2.97
N VAL A 19 7.13 19.76 2.66
CA VAL A 19 7.07 20.31 1.30
C VAL A 19 8.43 20.83 0.83
N THR A 20 9.19 21.52 1.68
CA THR A 20 10.56 21.97 1.36
C THR A 20 11.45 20.77 0.99
N ALA A 21 11.38 19.67 1.75
CA ALA A 21 12.13 18.45 1.40
C ALA A 21 11.67 17.84 0.06
N MET A 22 10.37 17.79 -0.19
CA MET A 22 9.81 17.30 -1.48
C MET A 22 10.23 18.15 -2.68
N GLN A 23 10.61 19.42 -2.46
CA GLN A 23 11.10 20.34 -3.48
C GLN A 23 12.64 20.26 -3.67
N ASN A 24 13.32 19.33 -3.01
CA ASN A 24 14.79 19.21 -3.00
C ASN A 24 15.50 20.43 -2.40
N GLU A 25 14.84 21.17 -1.51
CA GLU A 25 15.43 22.28 -0.75
C GLU A 25 15.91 21.81 0.64
N LYS A 26 16.50 22.71 1.43
CA LYS A 26 17.00 22.42 2.78
C LYS A 26 15.92 22.75 3.84
N PRO A 27 15.23 21.75 4.42
CA PRO A 27 14.29 21.99 5.52
C PRO A 27 15.02 22.36 6.83
N ASP A 28 14.25 22.81 7.82
CA ASP A 28 14.74 23.12 9.17
C ASP A 28 15.32 21.88 9.89
N LYS A 29 14.75 20.69 9.63
CA LYS A 29 15.27 19.37 10.02
C LYS A 29 14.75 18.28 9.06
N ILE A 30 15.29 17.07 9.17
CA ILE A 30 14.86 15.92 8.34
C ILE A 30 13.40 15.56 8.68
N PRO A 31 12.47 15.54 7.71
CA PRO A 31 11.09 15.12 7.96
C PRO A 31 10.96 13.61 8.19
N ILE A 32 10.05 13.22 9.05
CA ILE A 32 9.67 11.83 9.34
C ILE A 32 8.31 11.52 8.70
N ARG A 33 8.32 10.64 7.70
CA ARG A 33 7.12 10.07 7.07
C ARG A 33 7.31 8.56 6.89
N PRO A 34 6.91 7.73 7.87
CA PRO A 34 7.18 6.31 7.81
C PRO A 34 6.09 5.56 7.02
N PHE A 35 6.48 4.44 6.42
CA PHE A 35 5.57 3.48 5.79
C PHE A 35 5.25 2.36 6.78
N VAL A 36 4.22 2.59 7.59
CA VAL A 36 3.89 1.72 8.73
C VAL A 36 2.80 0.68 8.45
N ALA A 37 2.13 0.71 7.30
CA ALA A 37 1.23 -0.37 6.85
C ALA A 37 0.40 -1.04 7.98
N GLU A 38 0.48 -2.36 8.13
CA GLU A 38 -0.21 -3.16 9.15
C GLU A 38 0.22 -2.89 10.60
N PHE A 39 1.37 -2.25 10.83
CA PHE A 39 1.72 -1.78 12.17
C PHE A 39 0.66 -0.80 12.68
N THR A 40 0.09 0.04 11.80
CA THR A 40 -0.99 0.97 12.21
C THR A 40 -2.21 0.22 12.74
N ALA A 41 -2.56 -0.92 12.14
CA ALA A 41 -3.66 -1.77 12.58
C ALA A 41 -3.40 -2.28 13.99
N LYS A 42 -2.26 -2.95 14.19
CA LYS A 42 -1.88 -3.51 15.49
C LYS A 42 -1.80 -2.44 16.57
N TYR A 43 -1.23 -1.27 16.26
CA TYR A 43 -1.14 -0.15 17.19
C TYR A 43 -2.52 0.43 17.56
N ALA A 44 -3.45 0.46 16.61
CA ALA A 44 -4.81 0.96 16.83
C ALA A 44 -5.77 -0.10 17.41
N GLY A 45 -5.33 -1.34 17.58
CA GLY A 45 -6.13 -2.45 18.10
C GLY A 45 -7.03 -3.12 17.06
N PHE A 46 -6.71 -2.98 15.77
CA PHE A 46 -7.36 -3.69 14.67
C PHE A 46 -6.51 -4.88 14.21
N THR A 47 -7.17 -5.87 13.62
CA THR A 47 -6.52 -6.94 12.85
C THR A 47 -6.04 -6.41 11.49
N CYS A 48 -5.11 -7.13 10.83
CA CYS A 48 -4.68 -6.80 9.46
C CYS A 48 -5.86 -6.89 8.48
N GLN A 49 -6.71 -7.91 8.63
CA GLN A 49 -7.94 -8.08 7.87
C GLN A 49 -8.84 -6.84 7.94
N GLU A 50 -9.10 -6.32 9.14
CA GLU A 50 -10.01 -5.19 9.30
C GLU A 50 -9.57 -3.96 8.52
N VAL A 51 -8.28 -3.63 8.53
CA VAL A 51 -7.76 -2.46 7.82
C VAL A 51 -7.57 -2.72 6.32
N THR A 52 -7.35 -3.96 5.90
CA THR A 52 -7.27 -4.38 4.49
C THR A 52 -8.65 -4.34 3.82
N HIS A 53 -9.70 -4.70 4.54
CA HIS A 53 -11.06 -4.78 4.00
C HIS A 53 -11.83 -3.46 4.13
N ASP A 54 -11.56 -2.67 5.17
CA ASP A 54 -12.23 -1.39 5.44
C ASP A 54 -11.23 -0.22 5.49
N PHE A 55 -11.22 0.58 4.43
CA PHE A 55 -10.33 1.75 4.34
C PHE A 55 -10.62 2.82 5.40
N THR A 56 -11.82 2.85 5.99
CA THR A 56 -12.17 3.78 7.07
C THR A 56 -11.46 3.38 8.36
N LYS A 57 -11.32 2.08 8.63
CA LYS A 57 -10.52 1.57 9.75
C LYS A 57 -9.03 1.83 9.52
N ALA A 58 -8.53 1.61 8.29
CA ALA A 58 -7.17 2.00 7.93
C ALA A 58 -6.91 3.49 8.17
N PHE A 59 -7.86 4.35 7.78
CA PHE A 59 -7.77 5.79 8.00
C PHE A 59 -7.77 6.17 9.48
N ALA A 60 -8.64 5.54 10.28
CA ALA A 60 -8.66 5.74 11.73
C ALA A 60 -7.33 5.32 12.39
N ALA A 61 -6.77 4.18 11.97
CA ALA A 61 -5.50 3.65 12.47
C ALA A 61 -4.31 4.57 12.15
N ALA A 62 -4.20 5.02 10.90
CA ALA A 62 -3.16 5.94 10.47
C ALA A 62 -3.24 7.29 11.18
N ARG A 63 -4.45 7.84 11.37
CA ARG A 63 -4.68 9.08 12.13
C ARG A 63 -4.30 8.94 13.59
N LYS A 64 -4.64 7.82 14.23
CA LYS A 64 -4.24 7.55 15.61
C LYS A 64 -2.73 7.55 15.74
N CYS A 65 -2.02 6.84 14.86
CA CYS A 65 -0.56 6.85 14.84
C CYS A 65 -0.02 8.27 14.60
N ALA A 66 -0.55 9.02 13.64
CA ALA A 66 -0.11 10.39 13.36
C ALA A 66 -0.30 11.36 14.54
N ALA A 67 -1.33 11.12 15.38
CA ALA A 67 -1.58 11.90 16.58
C ALA A 67 -0.65 11.50 17.74
N ASP A 68 -0.36 10.21 17.87
CA ASP A 68 0.41 9.66 19.00
C ASP A 68 1.93 9.70 18.76
N PHE A 69 2.37 9.76 17.51
CA PHE A 69 3.78 9.85 17.12
C PHE A 69 4.13 11.23 16.55
N ASP A 70 5.38 11.66 16.74
CA ASP A 70 5.91 12.93 16.19
C ASP A 70 6.25 12.82 14.70
N TRP A 71 5.28 12.40 13.88
CA TRP A 71 5.42 12.29 12.43
C TRP A 71 5.04 13.60 11.74
N ASP A 72 5.80 13.97 10.71
CA ASP A 72 5.54 15.18 9.92
C ASP A 72 4.44 14.97 8.89
N ALA A 73 4.35 13.76 8.34
CA ALA A 73 3.34 13.37 7.37
C ALA A 73 3.07 11.87 7.43
N VAL A 74 1.88 11.47 6.95
CA VAL A 74 1.46 10.06 6.84
C VAL A 74 0.73 9.81 5.54
N VAL A 75 0.74 8.56 5.07
CA VAL A 75 -0.24 8.10 4.09
C VAL A 75 -1.53 7.81 4.84
N ALA A 76 -2.60 8.50 4.46
CA ALA A 76 -3.85 8.54 5.20
C ALA A 76 -4.49 7.16 5.39
N ASN A 77 -4.34 6.25 4.44
CA ASN A 77 -4.95 4.93 4.44
C ASN A 77 -3.89 3.84 4.15
N MET A 78 -2.70 3.94 4.76
CA MET A 78 -1.56 3.06 4.46
C MET A 78 -1.87 1.59 4.75
N VAL A 79 -2.50 0.90 3.82
CA VAL A 79 -2.63 -0.55 3.70
C VAL A 79 -2.54 -0.85 2.22
N TYR A 80 -1.52 -1.62 1.84
CA TYR A 80 -1.13 -1.75 0.43
C TYR A 80 -2.15 -2.58 -0.36
N VAL A 81 -2.65 -3.65 0.25
CA VAL A 81 -3.68 -4.52 -0.32
C VAL A 81 -5.04 -4.06 0.20
N TRP A 82 -5.81 -3.43 -0.68
CA TRP A 82 -7.24 -3.21 -0.44
C TRP A 82 -8.02 -4.32 -1.12
N THR A 83 -8.76 -5.11 -0.34
CA THR A 83 -9.48 -6.31 -0.81
C THR A 83 -10.37 -6.03 -2.02
N GLY A 84 -11.05 -4.87 -2.01
CA GLY A 84 -11.94 -4.49 -3.10
C GLY A 84 -11.22 -4.39 -4.45
N LEU A 85 -10.01 -3.84 -4.48
CA LEU A 85 -9.23 -3.73 -5.72
C LEU A 85 -8.67 -5.08 -6.15
N THR A 86 -8.08 -5.84 -5.23
CA THR A 86 -7.41 -7.10 -5.59
C THR A 86 -8.40 -8.16 -6.05
N GLN A 87 -9.59 -8.23 -5.44
CA GLN A 87 -10.64 -9.15 -5.85
C GLN A 87 -11.37 -8.68 -7.12
N ALA A 88 -11.58 -7.38 -7.33
CA ALA A 88 -12.33 -6.87 -8.48
C ALA A 88 -11.64 -7.13 -9.83
N ILE A 89 -10.32 -7.28 -9.85
CA ILE A 89 -9.56 -7.63 -11.05
C ILE A 89 -9.01 -9.07 -10.96
N GLY A 90 -9.49 -9.86 -10.01
CA GLY A 90 -9.15 -11.27 -9.84
C GLY A 90 -7.66 -11.57 -9.66
N LEU A 91 -6.91 -10.70 -8.97
CA LEU A 91 -5.46 -10.90 -8.79
C LEU A 91 -5.14 -12.21 -8.06
N LYS A 92 -4.11 -12.91 -8.52
CA LYS A 92 -3.64 -14.19 -7.98
C LYS A 92 -2.38 -14.07 -7.12
N TYR A 93 -1.71 -12.91 -7.13
CA TYR A 93 -0.39 -12.73 -6.52
C TYR A 93 -0.41 -11.99 -5.17
N TYR A 94 -1.58 -11.60 -4.67
CA TYR A 94 -1.72 -11.06 -3.31
C TYR A 94 -2.45 -12.08 -2.44
N ALA A 95 -1.83 -12.46 -1.33
CA ALA A 95 -2.51 -13.16 -0.26
C ALA A 95 -3.19 -12.14 0.66
N VAL A 96 -4.52 -12.12 0.65
CA VAL A 96 -5.32 -11.15 1.39
C VAL A 96 -5.58 -11.65 2.83
N PRO A 97 -5.27 -10.85 3.86
CA PRO A 97 -5.59 -11.18 5.24
C PRO A 97 -7.07 -11.52 5.45
N GLY A 98 -7.33 -12.66 6.09
CA GLY A 98 -8.68 -13.18 6.33
C GLY A 98 -9.36 -13.87 5.14
N ILE A 99 -8.70 -13.93 3.96
CA ILE A 99 -9.17 -14.69 2.79
C ILE A 99 -8.17 -15.80 2.49
N ASP A 100 -6.92 -15.43 2.20
CA ASP A 100 -5.88 -16.37 1.79
C ASP A 100 -4.90 -16.72 2.92
N ILE A 101 -4.74 -15.78 3.87
CA ILE A 101 -3.84 -15.91 5.04
C ILE A 101 -4.56 -15.50 6.33
N PRO A 102 -4.05 -15.88 7.52
CA PRO A 102 -4.69 -15.53 8.80
C PRO A 102 -4.94 -14.02 8.96
N ALA A 103 -6.00 -13.67 9.69
CA ALA A 103 -6.50 -12.30 9.82
C ALA A 103 -5.50 -11.30 10.43
N ASP A 104 -4.55 -11.78 11.25
CA ASP A 104 -3.54 -10.97 11.92
C ASP A 104 -2.19 -10.94 11.20
N THR A 105 -2.08 -11.59 10.04
CA THR A 105 -0.88 -11.58 9.20
C THR A 105 -0.98 -10.46 8.18
N GLY A 106 0.09 -9.68 8.00
CA GLY A 106 0.16 -8.69 6.92
C GLY A 106 0.16 -9.35 5.54
N PHE A 107 -0.29 -8.61 4.52
CA PHE A 107 -0.43 -9.20 3.18
C PHE A 107 0.89 -9.81 2.69
N GLN A 108 0.80 -10.85 1.87
CA GLN A 108 1.98 -11.47 1.27
C GLN A 108 1.88 -11.44 -0.26
N TYR A 109 3.03 -11.42 -0.92
CA TYR A 109 3.12 -11.74 -2.33
C TYR A 109 3.10 -13.27 -2.48
N LEU A 110 2.24 -13.77 -3.35
CA LEU A 110 2.23 -15.16 -3.78
C LEU A 110 3.05 -15.25 -5.05
N GLU A 111 4.28 -15.73 -4.91
CA GLU A 111 5.17 -15.97 -6.02
C GLU A 111 4.91 -17.37 -6.59
N PRO A 112 4.60 -17.49 -7.89
CA PRO A 112 4.52 -18.79 -8.54
C PRO A 112 5.92 -19.41 -8.65
N ASP A 113 5.98 -20.71 -8.96
CA ASP A 113 7.23 -21.34 -9.35
C ASP A 113 7.77 -20.78 -10.68
N GLU A 114 9.00 -21.15 -11.04
CA GLU A 114 9.67 -20.64 -12.25
C GLU A 114 8.93 -20.99 -13.55
N GLU A 115 8.21 -22.12 -13.60
CA GLU A 115 7.45 -22.54 -14.78
C GLU A 115 6.22 -21.64 -15.01
N HIS A 116 5.58 -21.25 -13.91
CA HIS A 116 4.39 -20.41 -13.88
C HIS A 116 4.70 -18.93 -13.59
N ALA A 117 5.97 -18.51 -13.68
CA ALA A 117 6.40 -17.15 -13.46
C ALA A 117 5.56 -16.15 -14.28
N PHE A 118 5.12 -15.06 -13.64
CA PHE A 118 4.35 -14.02 -14.33
C PHE A 118 5.14 -13.37 -15.47
N MET A 119 6.47 -13.32 -15.32
CA MET A 119 7.43 -13.05 -16.38
C MET A 119 8.56 -14.08 -16.30
N LYS A 120 8.88 -14.70 -17.42
CA LYS A 120 9.95 -15.69 -17.54
C LYS A 120 11.29 -15.00 -17.85
N ALA A 121 12.38 -15.69 -17.56
CA ALA A 121 13.73 -15.14 -17.72
C ALA A 121 14.10 -14.80 -19.18
N ASP A 122 13.43 -15.40 -20.16
CA ASP A 122 13.62 -15.17 -21.59
C ASP A 122 12.68 -14.10 -22.17
N GLU A 123 11.84 -13.46 -21.35
CA GLU A 123 10.85 -12.47 -21.80
C GLU A 123 11.30 -11.01 -21.66
N TYR A 124 12.53 -10.75 -21.18
CA TYR A 124 13.04 -9.39 -20.99
C TYR A 124 13.09 -8.59 -22.30
N ASP A 125 13.47 -9.21 -23.42
CA ASP A 125 13.54 -8.52 -24.72
C ASP A 125 12.15 -8.03 -25.15
N GLN A 126 11.11 -8.85 -24.93
CA GLN A 126 9.72 -8.48 -25.22
C GLN A 126 9.23 -7.33 -24.32
N LEU A 127 9.57 -7.36 -23.03
CA LEU A 127 9.26 -6.27 -22.10
C LEU A 127 9.96 -4.97 -22.51
N ILE A 128 11.22 -5.03 -22.94
CA ILE A 128 12.02 -3.86 -23.33
C ILE A 128 11.49 -3.24 -24.63
N GLU A 129 11.10 -4.06 -25.61
CA GLU A 129 10.58 -3.61 -26.90
C GLU A 129 9.27 -2.83 -26.76
N ASP A 130 8.29 -3.37 -26.02
CA ASP A 130 7.03 -2.70 -25.71
C ASP A 130 6.51 -3.08 -24.32
N PRO A 131 6.82 -2.27 -23.29
CA PRO A 131 6.38 -2.54 -21.93
C PRO A 131 4.85 -2.56 -21.77
N THR A 132 4.13 -1.77 -22.57
CA THR A 132 2.68 -1.67 -22.45
C THR A 132 2.03 -2.92 -23.02
N ALA A 133 2.43 -3.34 -24.21
CA ALA A 133 1.94 -4.56 -24.83
C ALA A 133 2.31 -5.79 -24.00
N PHE A 134 3.51 -5.85 -23.43
CA PHE A 134 3.91 -6.94 -22.55
C PHE A 134 3.03 -7.02 -21.29
N LEU A 135 2.87 -5.90 -20.58
CA LEU A 135 2.06 -5.87 -19.37
C LEU A 135 0.60 -6.25 -19.63
N TYR A 136 0.03 -5.80 -20.75
CA TYR A 136 -1.38 -6.05 -21.07
C TYR A 136 -1.63 -7.46 -21.64
N ASN A 137 -0.79 -7.93 -22.56
CA ASN A 137 -1.05 -9.17 -23.31
C ASN A 137 -0.39 -10.41 -22.69
N VAL A 138 0.68 -10.23 -21.90
CA VAL A 138 1.46 -11.34 -21.33
C VAL A 138 1.30 -11.39 -19.82
N TRP A 139 1.66 -10.33 -19.11
CA TRP A 139 1.70 -10.33 -17.65
C TRP A 139 0.29 -10.32 -17.03
N LEU A 140 -0.58 -9.41 -17.44
CA LEU A 140 -1.92 -9.22 -16.87
C LEU A 140 -2.79 -10.49 -16.90
N PRO A 141 -2.87 -11.26 -18.01
CA PRO A 141 -3.62 -12.51 -18.05
C PRO A 141 -3.05 -13.60 -17.12
N ARG A 142 -1.75 -13.55 -16.81
CA ARG A 142 -1.11 -14.51 -15.88
C ARG A 142 -1.40 -14.17 -14.42
N VAL A 143 -1.50 -12.89 -14.09
CA VAL A 143 -1.75 -12.43 -12.72
C VAL A 143 -3.22 -12.29 -12.34
N SER A 144 -4.14 -12.30 -13.32
CA SER A 144 -5.58 -12.12 -13.11
C SER A 144 -6.37 -13.35 -13.56
N ALA A 145 -7.18 -13.92 -12.68
CA ALA A 145 -8.05 -15.06 -12.99
C ALA A 145 -9.09 -14.72 -14.05
N ASP A 146 -9.69 -13.55 -13.90
CA ASP A 146 -10.84 -13.11 -14.68
C ASP A 146 -10.43 -12.74 -16.12
N ILE A 147 -9.17 -12.31 -16.31
CA ILE A 147 -8.63 -11.98 -17.64
C ILE A 147 -7.97 -13.21 -18.28
N GLY A 148 -7.31 -14.06 -17.50
CA GLY A 148 -6.63 -15.27 -17.98
C GLY A 148 -7.55 -16.40 -18.44
N GLY A 149 -8.87 -16.25 -18.29
CA GLY A 149 -9.85 -17.25 -18.70
C GLY A 149 -9.89 -18.48 -17.80
N ASP A 150 -9.67 -18.30 -16.49
CA ASP A 150 -9.76 -19.39 -15.51
C ASP A 150 -11.20 -19.95 -15.47
N PRO A 151 -11.44 -21.21 -15.90
CA PRO A 151 -12.78 -21.75 -16.06
C PRO A 151 -13.50 -22.05 -14.73
N TYR A 152 -12.80 -21.88 -13.60
CA TYR A 152 -13.33 -22.14 -12.26
C TYR A 152 -13.72 -20.86 -11.50
N ARG A 153 -13.75 -19.70 -12.18
CA ARG A 153 -14.37 -18.46 -11.71
C ARG A 153 -15.51 -18.01 -12.60
#